data_AF-A0AAV9IBI8-F1
#
_entry.id   AF-A0AAV9IBI8-F1
#
_cell.length_a   1.000
_cell.length_b   1.000
_cell.length_c   1.000
_cell.angle_alpha   90.00
_cell.angle_beta   90.00
_cell.angle_gamma   90.00
#
_symmetry.space_group_name_H-M   'P 1'
#
loop_
_entity.id
_entity.type
_entity.pdbx_description
1 polymer ?
#
loop_
_entity_poly.entity_id
_entity_poly.type
_entity_poly.pdbx_seq_one_letter_code
_entity_poly.pdbx_strand_id
1 'polypeptide(L)'
;MRGVVGAFVSFARVVNTIVARFRHSPLCYSSYLQLLTSHSKTSFLRRPPAPFLFTATFCNPSNSSYEEYVLTQQMTKIQAEHKSIEFREQDLEEKFIRGGGPGGQSINKTESCVVLVHKPTGIWVKCQESRSQYRNRQIARQRLKEKIDLYYLGEESKVAQKIAKIRARKANRRKKAIKKHKSKKEQSNEDSVEDILEQDDVWFLPPNPDEDNYY
;
A
#
# COMPACT_ATOMS: atom_id res chain seq x y z
N MET A 1 2.90 33.50 50.63
CA MET A 1 3.11 32.07 50.92
C MET A 1 2.57 31.24 49.76
N ARG A 2 3.44 30.91 48.82
CA ARG A 2 3.13 30.20 47.57
C ARG A 2 4.14 29.08 47.44
N GLY A 3 3.67 27.87 47.20
CA GLY A 3 4.52 26.72 46.88
C GLY A 3 4.13 25.49 47.70
N VAL A 4 3.87 24.40 46.98
CA VAL A 4 4.04 22.96 47.33
C VAL A 4 2.87 22.08 46.82
N VAL A 5 1.73 22.64 46.37
CA VAL A 5 0.60 21.81 45.89
C VAL A 5 0.74 21.32 44.42
N GLY A 6 1.76 21.77 43.68
CA GLY A 6 1.90 21.52 42.24
C GLY A 6 2.60 20.21 41.82
N ALA A 7 3.32 19.53 42.73
CA ALA A 7 4.16 18.38 42.35
C ALA A 7 3.39 17.04 42.30
N PHE A 8 2.27 16.92 43.02
CA PHE A 8 1.52 15.66 43.10
C PHE A 8 0.63 15.40 41.87
N VAL A 9 0.19 16.45 41.18
CA VAL A 9 -0.73 16.34 40.04
C VAL A 9 -0.01 15.88 38.75
N SER A 10 1.31 16.10 38.65
CA SER A 10 2.12 15.65 37.51
C SER A 10 2.51 14.17 37.58
N PHE A 11 2.75 13.63 38.78
CA PHE A 11 3.12 12.22 38.94
C PHE A 11 1.96 11.29 38.60
N ALA A 12 0.72 11.65 38.98
CA ALA A 12 -0.47 10.88 38.67
C ALA A 12 -0.76 10.79 37.15
N ARG A 13 -0.44 11.83 36.36
CA ARG A 13 -0.60 11.80 34.90
C ARG A 13 0.44 10.91 34.23
N VAL A 14 1.68 10.88 34.72
CA VAL A 14 2.74 10.01 34.17
C VAL A 14 2.44 8.54 34.43
N VAL A 15 1.98 8.19 35.63
CA VAL A 15 1.63 6.80 35.97
C VAL A 15 0.41 6.31 35.18
N ASN A 16 -0.60 7.17 34.94
CA ASN A 16 -1.77 6.80 34.13
C ASN A 16 -1.45 6.63 32.63
N THR A 17 -0.46 7.35 32.11
CA THR A 17 -0.03 7.23 30.70
C THR A 17 0.81 5.96 30.47
N ILE A 18 1.53 5.51 31.49
CA ILE A 18 2.30 4.25 31.46
C ILE A 18 1.35 3.04 31.53
N VAL A 19 0.29 3.09 32.34
CA VAL A 19 -0.72 2.02 32.42
C VAL A 19 -1.58 1.94 31.14
N ALA A 20 -1.83 3.06 30.45
CA ALA A 20 -2.58 3.08 29.20
C ALA A 20 -1.85 2.42 28.00
N ARG A 21 -0.53 2.20 28.10
CA ARG A 21 0.29 1.63 27.01
C ARG A 21 0.52 0.12 27.09
N PHE A 22 -0.02 -0.53 28.12
CA PHE A 22 0.05 -1.98 28.31
C PHE A 22 -1.34 -2.63 28.22
N ARG A 23 -2.11 -2.30 27.17
CA ARG A 23 -3.29 -3.06 26.75
C ARG A 23 -2.90 -4.11 25.72
N HIS A 24 -2.23 -5.17 26.15
CA HIS A 24 -2.32 -6.50 25.53
C HIS A 24 -1.69 -7.53 26.46
N SER A 25 -2.48 -8.05 27.41
CA SER A 25 -2.34 -9.37 28.06
C SER A 25 -3.46 -9.55 29.08
N PRO A 26 -4.53 -10.33 28.82
CA PRO A 26 -5.68 -10.43 29.72
C PRO A 26 -5.49 -11.33 30.95
N LEU A 27 -4.30 -11.85 31.24
CA LEU A 27 -4.14 -12.91 32.26
C LEU A 27 -3.44 -12.52 33.57
N CYS A 28 -2.98 -11.29 33.74
CA CYS A 28 -2.21 -10.91 34.94
C CYS A 28 -2.84 -9.83 35.82
N TYR A 29 -4.09 -9.39 35.55
CA TYR A 29 -4.74 -8.33 36.33
C TYR A 29 -5.67 -8.82 37.45
N SER A 30 -5.93 -10.14 37.53
CA SER A 30 -6.91 -10.68 38.48
C SER A 30 -6.39 -10.85 39.91
N SER A 31 -5.08 -10.90 40.15
CA SER A 31 -4.53 -11.16 41.50
C SER A 31 -4.13 -9.89 42.26
N TYR A 32 -3.99 -8.74 41.59
CA TYR A 32 -3.42 -7.54 42.21
C TYR A 32 -4.44 -6.65 42.93
N LEU A 33 -5.75 -6.89 42.76
CA LEU A 33 -6.82 -6.08 43.36
C LEU A 33 -7.45 -6.68 44.64
N GLN A 34 -6.86 -7.74 45.21
CA GLN A 34 -7.34 -8.35 46.47
C GLN A 34 -6.54 -7.94 47.73
N LEU A 35 -5.53 -7.07 47.62
CA LEU A 35 -4.63 -6.71 48.74
C LEU A 35 -4.76 -5.27 49.25
N LEU A 36 -5.81 -4.54 48.88
CA LEU A 36 -6.04 -3.16 49.34
C LEU A 36 -7.44 -2.90 49.93
N THR A 37 -8.04 -3.91 50.58
CA THR A 37 -9.25 -3.72 51.38
C THR A 37 -9.16 -4.46 52.71
N SER A 38 -8.44 -3.88 53.67
CA SER A 38 -8.81 -3.95 55.10
C SER A 38 -7.78 -3.23 55.96
N HIS A 39 -8.09 -2.00 56.36
CA HIS A 39 -7.56 -1.44 57.58
C HIS A 39 -8.61 -1.55 58.67
N SER A 40 -8.32 -2.41 59.66
CA SER A 40 -8.63 -2.08 61.04
C SER A 40 -7.78 -2.90 62.01
N LYS A 41 -6.88 -2.17 62.70
CA LYS A 41 -6.48 -2.32 64.11
C LYS A 41 -5.49 -3.44 64.51
N THR A 42 -4.25 -2.99 64.69
CA THR A 42 -3.37 -3.14 65.88
C THR A 42 -3.25 -4.52 66.55
N SER A 43 -2.04 -5.09 66.56
CA SER A 43 -1.06 -4.97 67.66
C SER A 43 -0.04 -6.13 67.64
N PHE A 44 1.11 -5.89 68.28
CA PHE A 44 2.10 -6.86 68.73
C PHE A 44 3.29 -7.20 67.80
N LEU A 45 4.45 -6.71 68.25
CA LEU A 45 5.80 -6.98 67.76
C LEU A 45 6.15 -8.46 67.86
N ARG A 46 6.45 -9.12 66.73
CA ARG A 46 7.54 -10.12 66.64
C ARG A 46 8.23 -9.99 65.29
N ARG A 47 9.57 -9.97 65.34
CA ARG A 47 10.48 -9.86 64.19
C ARG A 47 10.09 -10.88 63.11
N PRO A 48 9.99 -10.50 61.81
CA PRO A 48 9.82 -11.48 60.76
C PRO A 48 11.07 -12.37 60.69
N PRO A 49 10.95 -13.70 60.55
CA PRO A 49 12.09 -14.55 60.26
C PRO A 49 12.73 -14.15 58.92
N ALA A 50 14.03 -14.39 58.80
CA ALA A 50 14.87 -14.02 57.67
C ALA A 50 14.25 -14.32 56.31
N PRO A 51 14.54 -13.51 55.26
CA PRO A 51 14.01 -13.76 53.93
C PRO A 51 14.53 -15.11 53.44
N PHE A 52 13.64 -16.10 53.37
CA PHE A 52 13.84 -17.21 52.46
C PHE A 52 13.96 -16.59 51.08
N LEU A 53 15.17 -16.62 50.53
CA LEU A 53 15.45 -16.26 49.15
C LEU A 53 14.70 -17.26 48.27
N PHE A 54 13.41 -17.02 48.07
CA PHE A 54 12.71 -17.49 46.89
C PHE A 54 13.26 -16.66 45.74
N THR A 55 14.43 -17.04 45.24
CA THR A 55 14.85 -16.65 43.91
C THR A 55 13.78 -17.23 43.00
N ALA A 56 12.76 -16.42 42.70
CA ALA A 56 11.92 -16.64 41.55
C ALA A 56 12.85 -16.52 40.35
N THR A 57 13.52 -17.62 40.02
CA THR A 57 13.85 -17.93 38.64
C THR A 57 12.51 -17.95 37.94
N PHE A 58 12.07 -16.76 37.53
CA PHE A 58 11.26 -16.60 36.34
C PHE A 58 12.02 -17.42 35.30
N CYS A 59 11.54 -18.63 35.06
CA CYS A 59 11.85 -19.36 33.87
C CYS A 59 11.55 -18.35 32.77
N ASN A 60 12.57 -17.76 32.17
CA ASN A 60 12.43 -17.11 30.89
C ASN A 60 12.32 -18.29 29.93
N PRO A 61 11.12 -18.72 29.49
CA PRO A 61 11.06 -19.53 28.30
C PRO A 61 11.73 -18.67 27.24
N SER A 62 12.90 -19.12 26.80
CA SER A 62 13.70 -18.53 25.73
C SER A 62 12.80 -17.87 24.68
N ASN A 63 13.14 -16.65 24.25
CA ASN A 63 12.48 -15.76 23.27
C ASN A 63 11.95 -16.40 21.95
N SER A 64 12.00 -17.71 21.78
CA SER A 64 11.50 -18.49 20.65
C SER A 64 9.98 -18.51 20.52
N SER A 65 9.21 -18.67 21.60
CA SER A 65 7.77 -18.99 21.47
C SER A 65 6.89 -17.81 21.05
N TYR A 66 7.22 -16.58 21.49
CA TYR A 66 6.50 -15.37 21.10
C TYR A 66 6.85 -14.91 19.68
N GLU A 67 8.14 -14.95 19.32
CA GLU A 67 8.58 -14.63 17.97
C GLU A 67 8.01 -15.64 16.95
N GLU A 68 8.01 -16.93 17.29
CA GLU A 68 7.41 -17.98 16.46
C GLU A 68 5.89 -17.81 16.29
N TYR A 69 5.18 -17.40 17.34
CA TYR A 69 3.75 -17.08 17.25
C TYR A 69 3.46 -15.86 16.35
N VAL A 70 4.24 -14.79 16.48
CA VAL A 70 4.07 -13.58 15.64
C VAL A 70 4.36 -13.91 14.17
N LEU A 71 5.41 -14.69 13.91
CA LEU A 71 5.75 -15.14 12.56
C LEU A 71 4.64 -16.01 11.96
N THR A 72 4.10 -16.98 12.69
CA THR A 72 3.01 -17.83 12.21
C THR A 72 1.73 -17.03 11.93
N GLN A 73 1.39 -16.02 12.75
CA GLN A 73 0.28 -15.11 12.47
C GLN A 73 0.50 -14.28 11.19
N GLN A 74 1.72 -13.80 10.95
CA GLN A 74 2.06 -13.09 9.72
C GLN A 74 1.98 -14.03 8.50
N MET A 75 2.52 -15.24 8.60
CA MET A 75 2.47 -16.23 7.52
C MET A 75 1.03 -16.62 7.17
N THR A 76 0.18 -16.89 8.16
CA THR A 76 -1.23 -17.25 7.95
C THR A 76 -2.03 -16.10 7.33
N LYS A 77 -1.77 -14.85 7.74
CA LYS A 77 -2.38 -13.67 7.10
C LYS A 77 -1.99 -13.54 5.63
N ILE A 78 -0.70 -13.73 5.32
CA ILE A 78 -0.22 -13.74 3.93
C ILE A 78 -0.88 -14.88 3.14
N GLN A 79 -1.01 -16.08 3.72
CA GLN A 79 -1.68 -17.21 3.06
C GLN A 79 -3.15 -16.92 2.75
N ALA A 80 -3.88 -16.29 3.69
CA ALA A 80 -5.27 -15.90 3.49
C ALA A 80 -5.45 -14.87 2.37
N GLU A 81 -4.54 -13.90 2.26
CA GLU A 81 -4.52 -12.92 1.17
C GLU A 81 -4.17 -13.57 -0.19
N HIS A 82 -3.59 -14.77 -0.20
CA HIS A 82 -3.09 -15.48 -1.38
C HIS A 82 -3.96 -16.67 -1.80
N LYS A 83 -5.27 -16.65 -1.50
CA LYS A 83 -6.22 -17.64 -2.03
C LYS A 83 -6.48 -17.43 -3.53
N SER A 84 -5.47 -17.70 -4.35
CA SER A 84 -5.61 -17.73 -5.81
C SER A 84 -6.37 -18.98 -6.21
N ILE A 85 -7.29 -18.87 -7.17
CA ILE A 85 -8.10 -20.02 -7.59
C ILE A 85 -7.18 -20.97 -8.38
N GLU A 86 -7.02 -22.18 -7.86
CA GLU A 86 -6.30 -23.25 -8.55
C GLU A 86 -7.31 -24.18 -9.21
N PHE A 87 -7.08 -24.49 -10.50
CA PHE A 87 -7.89 -25.42 -11.27
C PHE A 87 -7.10 -26.70 -11.54
N ARG A 88 -7.80 -27.81 -11.72
CA ARG A 88 -7.20 -29.11 -12.02
C ARG A 88 -6.85 -29.19 -13.50
N GLU A 89 -5.81 -29.95 -13.83
CA GLU A 89 -5.39 -30.14 -15.23
C GLU A 89 -6.45 -30.91 -16.05
N GLN A 90 -7.30 -31.69 -15.40
CA GLN A 90 -8.38 -32.47 -16.03
C GLN A 90 -9.47 -31.58 -16.65
N ASP A 91 -9.66 -30.37 -16.12
CA ASP A 91 -10.68 -29.43 -16.56
C ASP A 91 -10.22 -28.56 -17.75
N LEU A 92 -8.99 -28.77 -18.22
CA LEU A 92 -8.37 -28.00 -19.29
C LEU A 92 -8.38 -28.77 -20.60
N GLU A 93 -8.67 -28.05 -21.69
CA GLU A 93 -8.43 -28.53 -23.05
C GLU A 93 -7.32 -27.69 -23.69
N GLU A 94 -6.23 -28.35 -24.04
CA GLU A 94 -5.10 -27.77 -24.76
C GLU A 94 -5.22 -28.10 -26.26
N LYS A 95 -5.17 -27.07 -27.11
CA LYS A 95 -5.12 -27.20 -28.57
C LYS A 95 -3.96 -26.39 -29.13
N PHE A 96 -3.20 -26.98 -30.06
CA PHE A 96 -2.11 -26.31 -30.75
C PHE A 96 -2.55 -25.91 -32.14
N ILE A 97 -2.28 -24.66 -32.49
CA ILE A 97 -2.64 -24.08 -33.78
C ILE A 97 -1.45 -23.33 -34.37
N ARG A 98 -1.50 -23.12 -35.69
CA ARG A 98 -0.56 -22.23 -36.36
C ARG A 98 -0.86 -20.79 -36.00
N GLY A 99 0.19 -19.97 -35.89
CA GLY A 99 0.02 -18.55 -35.59
C GLY A 99 -0.64 -17.82 -36.75
N GLY A 100 -1.34 -16.73 -36.46
CA GLY A 100 -1.97 -15.87 -37.48
C GLY A 100 -1.22 -14.55 -37.66
N GLY A 101 -1.37 -13.94 -38.84
CA GLY A 101 -0.87 -12.59 -39.16
C GLY A 101 0.26 -12.55 -40.20
N PRO A 102 0.73 -11.34 -40.59
CA PRO A 102 1.91 -11.16 -41.43
C PRO A 102 3.15 -11.60 -40.64
N GLY A 103 3.42 -12.90 -40.67
CA GLY A 103 4.49 -13.55 -39.92
C GLY A 103 5.63 -14.05 -40.82
N GLY A 104 6.78 -14.31 -40.22
CA GLY A 104 7.89 -15.00 -40.87
C GLY A 104 7.64 -16.51 -41.03
N GLN A 105 8.59 -17.20 -41.67
CA GLN A 105 8.49 -18.64 -41.96
C GLN A 105 8.15 -19.50 -40.73
N SER A 106 8.64 -19.13 -39.55
CA SER A 106 8.41 -19.88 -38.30
C SER A 106 6.96 -19.85 -37.84
N ILE A 107 6.19 -18.79 -38.13
CA ILE A 107 4.80 -18.64 -37.67
C ILE A 107 3.86 -19.50 -38.52
N ASN A 108 4.12 -19.58 -39.82
CA ASN A 108 3.26 -20.27 -40.78
C ASN A 108 3.52 -21.78 -40.83
N LYS A 109 4.73 -22.23 -40.48
CA LYS A 109 5.13 -23.65 -40.52
C LYS A 109 4.91 -24.35 -39.18
N THR A 110 5.15 -23.68 -38.06
CA THR A 110 5.16 -24.31 -36.74
C THR A 110 3.89 -24.02 -35.95
N GLU A 111 3.30 -25.07 -35.36
CA GLU A 111 2.14 -25.00 -34.46
C GLU A 111 2.53 -24.55 -33.05
N SER A 112 3.12 -23.36 -32.97
CA SER A 112 3.62 -22.78 -31.72
C SER A 112 2.54 -22.08 -30.89
N CYS A 113 1.40 -21.72 -31.49
CA CYS A 113 0.33 -21.01 -30.81
C CYS A 113 -0.53 -21.98 -29.98
N VAL A 114 -0.80 -21.61 -28.74
CA VAL A 114 -1.56 -22.44 -27.79
C VAL A 114 -2.92 -21.81 -27.55
N VAL A 115 -3.97 -22.60 -27.71
CA VAL A 115 -5.33 -22.28 -27.28
C VAL A 115 -5.64 -23.17 -26.07
N LEU A 116 -5.97 -22.52 -24.95
CA LEU A 116 -6.30 -23.18 -23.70
C LEU A 116 -7.74 -22.84 -23.34
N VAL A 117 -8.55 -23.86 -23.07
CA VAL A 117 -9.98 -23.72 -22.71
C VAL A 117 -10.20 -24.35 -21.33
N HIS A 118 -10.90 -23.64 -20.46
CA HIS A 118 -11.40 -24.18 -19.20
C HIS A 118 -12.84 -24.69 -19.40
N LYS A 119 -13.03 -26.01 -19.39
CA LYS A 119 -14.33 -26.64 -19.70
C LYS A 119 -15.49 -26.11 -18.84
N PRO A 120 -15.39 -26.04 -17.50
CA PRO A 120 -16.56 -25.73 -16.67
C PRO A 120 -16.98 -24.26 -16.76
N THR A 121 -16.05 -23.33 -17.03
CA THR A 121 -16.38 -21.90 -17.17
C THR A 121 -16.56 -21.47 -18.64
N GLY A 122 -16.12 -22.28 -19.60
CA GLY A 122 -16.14 -21.94 -21.03
C GLY A 122 -15.17 -20.80 -21.42
N ILE A 123 -14.31 -20.35 -20.49
CA ILE A 123 -13.33 -19.29 -20.76
C ILE A 123 -12.17 -19.88 -21.54
N TRP A 124 -11.79 -19.19 -22.62
CA TRP A 124 -10.66 -19.57 -23.44
C TRP A 124 -9.62 -18.44 -23.57
N VAL A 125 -8.38 -18.85 -23.80
CA VAL A 125 -7.23 -17.97 -24.02
C VAL A 125 -6.42 -18.48 -25.20
N LYS A 126 -6.10 -17.58 -26.12
CA LYS A 126 -5.12 -17.80 -27.18
C LYS A 126 -3.82 -17.08 -26.83
N CYS A 127 -2.68 -17.75 -26.94
CA CYS A 127 -1.36 -17.19 -26.64
C CYS A 127 -0.39 -17.44 -27.80
N GLN A 128 0.22 -16.37 -28.30
CA GLN A 128 1.24 -16.38 -29.36
C GLN A 128 2.25 -15.26 -29.04
N GLU A 129 3.18 -15.51 -28.12
CA GLU A 129 4.21 -14.52 -27.74
C GLU A 129 5.62 -14.94 -28.11
N SER A 130 5.92 -16.23 -27.97
CA SER A 130 7.24 -16.79 -28.23
C SER A 130 7.19 -17.81 -29.35
N ARG A 131 8.34 -18.06 -29.98
CA ARG A 131 8.49 -19.17 -30.94
C ARG A 131 8.35 -20.55 -30.30
N SER A 132 8.59 -20.65 -28.98
CA SER A 132 8.53 -21.89 -28.23
C SER A 132 7.12 -22.18 -27.71
N GLN A 133 6.58 -23.35 -28.07
CA GLN A 133 5.28 -23.84 -27.63
C GLN A 133 5.21 -24.02 -26.11
N TYR A 134 6.29 -24.52 -25.48
CA TYR A 134 6.34 -24.69 -24.02
C TYR A 134 6.16 -23.37 -23.29
N ARG A 135 6.86 -22.33 -23.75
CA ARG A 135 6.74 -20.99 -23.16
C ARG A 135 5.34 -20.43 -23.34
N ASN A 136 4.75 -20.59 -24.53
CA ASN A 136 3.38 -20.16 -24.78
C ASN A 136 2.36 -20.90 -23.90
N ARG A 137 2.59 -22.19 -23.57
CA ARG A 137 1.74 -22.97 -22.66
C ARG A 137 1.76 -22.42 -21.23
N GLN A 138 2.95 -22.12 -20.71
CA GLN A 138 3.10 -21.51 -19.38
C GLN A 138 2.36 -20.17 -19.30
N ILE A 139 2.53 -19.33 -20.32
CA ILE A 139 1.90 -18.01 -20.32
C ILE A 139 0.39 -18.12 -20.52
N ALA A 140 -0.09 -19.05 -21.36
CA ALA A 140 -1.52 -19.32 -21.52
C ALA A 140 -2.17 -19.71 -20.19
N ARG A 141 -1.52 -20.57 -19.38
CA ARG A 141 -2.00 -20.95 -18.04
C ARG A 141 -2.07 -19.76 -17.10
N GLN A 142 -1.04 -18.92 -17.07
CA GLN A 142 -1.03 -17.70 -16.26
C GLN A 142 -2.19 -16.78 -16.64
N ARG A 143 -2.38 -16.52 -17.94
CA ARG A 143 -3.49 -15.68 -18.43
C ARG A 143 -4.86 -16.27 -18.15
N LEU A 144 -5.00 -17.59 -18.28
CA LEU A 144 -6.26 -18.26 -17.98
C LEU A 144 -6.60 -18.11 -16.50
N LYS A 145 -5.61 -18.29 -15.61
CA LYS A 145 -5.77 -18.06 -14.17
C LYS A 145 -6.23 -16.63 -13.88
N GLU A 146 -5.59 -15.63 -14.50
CA GLU A 146 -5.99 -14.22 -14.34
C GLU A 146 -7.43 -13.97 -14.80
N LYS A 147 -7.87 -14.56 -15.92
CA LYS A 147 -9.26 -14.45 -16.39
C LYS A 147 -10.26 -15.13 -15.45
N ILE A 148 -9.91 -16.31 -14.94
CA ILE A 148 -10.75 -17.06 -14.00
C ILE A 148 -10.88 -16.30 -12.68
N ASP A 149 -9.77 -15.78 -12.15
CA ASP A 149 -9.78 -14.96 -10.93
C ASP A 149 -10.69 -13.73 -11.10
N LEU A 150 -10.66 -13.09 -12.27
CA LEU A 150 -11.57 -11.98 -12.59
C LEU A 150 -13.04 -12.41 -12.68
N TYR A 151 -13.31 -13.61 -13.20
CA TYR A 151 -14.68 -14.13 -13.32
C TYR A 151 -15.32 -14.37 -11.95
N TYR A 152 -14.56 -14.95 -11.00
CA TYR A 152 -15.09 -15.28 -9.68
C TYR A 152 -15.05 -14.11 -8.68
N LEU A 153 -13.96 -13.33 -8.65
CA LEU A 153 -13.77 -12.26 -7.65
C LEU A 153 -14.13 -10.87 -8.19
N GLY A 154 -14.26 -10.68 -9.51
CA GLY A 154 -14.58 -9.39 -10.10
C GLY A 154 -13.55 -8.30 -9.74
N GLU A 155 -14.02 -7.23 -9.11
CA GLU A 155 -13.21 -6.05 -8.72
C GLU A 155 -12.25 -6.34 -7.55
N GLU A 156 -12.59 -7.31 -6.70
CA GLU A 156 -11.75 -7.69 -5.56
C GLU A 156 -10.49 -8.44 -5.99
N SER A 157 -10.47 -8.95 -7.23
CA SER A 157 -9.31 -9.64 -7.78
C SER A 157 -8.07 -8.74 -7.78
N LYS A 158 -6.93 -9.31 -7.40
CA LYS A 158 -5.61 -8.64 -7.47
C LYS A 158 -5.32 -8.11 -8.88
N VAL A 159 -5.82 -8.79 -9.91
CA VAL A 159 -5.66 -8.37 -11.31
C VAL A 159 -6.44 -7.08 -11.57
N ALA A 160 -7.70 -7.01 -11.14
CA ALA A 160 -8.54 -5.82 -11.26
C ALA A 160 -7.92 -4.64 -10.51
N GLN A 161 -7.44 -4.85 -9.29
CA GLN A 161 -6.75 -3.84 -8.49
C GLN A 161 -5.47 -3.32 -9.18
N LYS A 162 -4.66 -4.22 -9.76
CA LYS A 162 -3.47 -3.83 -10.54
C LYS A 162 -3.86 -3.01 -11.76
N ILE A 163 -4.89 -3.41 -12.50
CA ILE A 163 -5.41 -2.68 -13.67
C ILE A 163 -5.89 -1.29 -13.24
N ALA A 164 -6.67 -1.19 -12.16
CA ALA A 164 -7.16 0.07 -11.61
C ALA A 164 -6.00 1.00 -11.22
N LYS A 165 -4.97 0.47 -10.55
CA LYS A 165 -3.76 1.24 -10.18
C LYS A 165 -3.00 1.75 -11.41
N ILE A 166 -2.85 0.92 -12.44
CA ILE A 166 -2.22 1.33 -13.70
C ILE A 166 -3.06 2.42 -14.40
N ARG A 167 -4.38 2.26 -14.45
CA ARG A 167 -5.32 3.24 -15.04
C ARG A 167 -5.24 4.57 -14.30
N ALA A 168 -5.28 4.57 -12.97
CA ALA A 168 -5.14 5.77 -12.15
C ALA A 168 -3.79 6.47 -12.38
N ARG A 169 -2.68 5.70 -12.45
CA ARG A 169 -1.34 6.26 -12.74
C ARG A 169 -1.29 6.93 -14.12
N LYS A 170 -1.88 6.30 -15.14
CA LYS A 170 -1.97 6.88 -16.50
C LYS A 170 -2.84 8.14 -16.54
N ALA A 171 -3.99 8.13 -15.87
CA ALA A 171 -4.88 9.29 -15.79
C ALA A 171 -4.18 10.48 -15.11
N ASN A 172 -3.48 10.25 -14.00
CA ASN A 172 -2.75 11.30 -13.30
C ASN A 172 -1.60 11.86 -14.15
N ARG A 173 -0.87 11.01 -14.88
CA ARG A 173 0.16 11.45 -15.84
C ARG A 173 -0.45 12.34 -16.93
N ARG A 174 -1.57 11.92 -17.52
CA ARG A 174 -2.29 12.69 -18.55
C ARG A 174 -2.75 14.05 -18.02
N LYS A 175 -3.36 14.10 -16.83
CA LYS A 175 -3.80 15.35 -16.19
C LYS A 175 -2.64 16.33 -15.99
N LYS A 176 -1.49 15.85 -15.51
CA LYS A 176 -0.29 16.67 -15.32
C LYS A 176 0.26 17.22 -16.65
N ALA A 177 0.31 16.39 -17.69
CA ALA A 177 0.74 16.83 -19.01
C ALA A 177 -0.18 17.92 -19.58
N ILE A 178 -1.51 17.73 -19.49
CA ILE A 178 -2.49 18.73 -19.94
C ILE A 178 -2.32 20.05 -19.19
N LYS A 179 -2.19 20.00 -17.85
CA LYS A 179 -1.98 21.21 -17.04
C LYS A 179 -0.71 21.97 -17.47
N LYS A 180 0.39 21.25 -17.71
CA LYS A 180 1.66 21.85 -18.17
C LYS A 180 1.53 22.50 -19.55
N HIS A 181 0.83 21.85 -20.49
CA HIS A 181 0.60 22.43 -21.82
C HIS A 181 -0.32 23.66 -21.75
N LYS A 182 -1.35 23.63 -20.89
CA LYS A 182 -2.25 24.77 -20.68
C LYS A 182 -1.50 25.96 -20.07
N SER A 183 -0.74 25.76 -18.99
CA SER A 183 0.02 26.85 -18.36
C SER A 183 1.10 27.42 -19.29
N LYS A 184 1.77 26.57 -20.09
CA LYS A 184 2.74 27.05 -21.08
C LYS A 184 2.09 27.89 -22.19
N LYS A 185 0.86 27.55 -22.59
CA LYS A 185 0.09 28.32 -23.57
C LYS A 185 -0.41 29.64 -22.99
N GLU A 186 -0.85 29.64 -21.73
CA GLU A 186 -1.23 30.86 -21.01
C GLU A 186 -0.03 31.81 -20.88
N GLN A 187 1.13 31.30 -20.47
CA GLN A 187 2.37 32.09 -20.42
C GLN A 187 2.78 32.63 -21.79
N SER A 188 2.79 31.81 -22.86
CA SER A 188 3.12 32.32 -24.19
C SER A 188 2.13 33.37 -24.70
N ASN A 189 0.86 33.29 -24.27
CA ASN A 189 -0.14 34.28 -24.61
C ASN A 189 0.07 35.59 -23.82
N GLU A 190 0.38 35.51 -22.52
CA GLU A 190 0.71 36.66 -21.67
C GLU A 190 1.97 37.37 -22.17
N ASP A 191 3.05 36.62 -22.44
CA ASP A 191 4.29 37.15 -23.03
C ASP A 191 4.01 37.88 -24.35
N SER A 192 3.17 37.30 -25.23
CA SER A 192 2.80 37.95 -26.50
C SER A 192 1.91 39.18 -26.35
N VAL A 193 1.16 39.32 -25.25
CA VAL A 193 0.35 40.51 -24.97
C VAL A 193 1.23 41.61 -24.39
N GLU A 194 2.18 41.27 -23.52
CA GLU A 194 3.17 42.20 -22.98
C GLU A 194 4.05 42.79 -24.10
N ASP A 195 4.54 41.94 -25.02
CA ASP A 195 5.33 42.38 -26.18
C ASP A 195 4.57 43.38 -27.09
N ILE A 196 3.24 43.29 -27.15
CA ILE A 196 2.39 44.24 -27.90
C ILE A 196 2.25 45.56 -27.14
N LEU A 197 2.07 45.51 -25.82
CA LEU A 197 1.93 46.72 -24.99
C LEU A 197 3.25 47.52 -24.92
N GLU A 198 4.40 46.84 -24.88
CA GLU A 198 5.71 47.50 -24.92
C GLU A 198 5.98 48.24 -26.25
N GLN A 199 5.30 47.88 -27.34
CA GLN A 199 5.43 48.55 -28.65
C GLN A 199 4.57 49.81 -28.77
N ASP A 200 3.49 49.91 -27.99
CA ASP A 200 2.60 51.08 -27.95
C ASP A 200 3.08 52.16 -26.96
N ASP A 201 4.00 51.81 -26.04
CA ASP A 201 4.66 52.72 -25.08
C ASP A 201 5.91 53.43 -25.67
N VAL A 202 5.94 53.66 -26.99
CA VAL A 202 6.85 54.65 -27.58
C VAL A 202 6.39 56.03 -27.09
N TRP A 203 7.04 56.48 -26.02
CA TRP A 203 6.88 57.76 -25.36
C TRP A 203 6.61 58.89 -26.37
N PHE A 204 5.33 59.28 -26.47
CA PHE A 204 4.92 60.54 -27.07
C PHE A 204 5.48 61.63 -26.15
N LEU A 205 6.73 62.07 -26.39
CA LEU A 205 7.22 63.29 -25.78
C LEU A 205 6.22 64.37 -26.22
N PRO A 206 5.50 65.03 -25.30
CA PRO A 206 4.74 66.21 -25.71
C PRO A 206 5.73 67.16 -26.40
N PRO A 207 5.36 67.76 -27.54
CA PRO A 207 6.25 68.70 -28.22
C PRO A 207 6.69 69.75 -27.21
N ASN A 208 8.00 69.96 -27.10
CA ASN A 208 8.56 70.97 -26.21
C ASN A 208 7.92 72.32 -26.57
N PRO A 209 7.26 73.02 -25.62
CA PRO A 209 6.53 74.25 -25.91
C PRO A 209 7.42 75.47 -26.24
N ASP A 210 8.74 75.29 -26.30
CA ASP A 210 9.71 76.40 -26.42
C ASP A 210 10.42 76.49 -27.79
N GLU A 211 9.97 75.76 -28.82
CA GLU A 211 10.51 75.83 -30.19
C GLU A 211 9.64 76.69 -31.14
N ASP A 212 9.00 77.73 -30.60
CA ASP A 212 8.56 78.86 -31.41
C ASP A 212 9.54 80.01 -31.19
N ASN A 213 10.26 80.35 -32.28
CA ASN A 213 10.86 81.66 -32.56
C ASN A 213 12.36 81.85 -32.27
N TYR A 214 13.20 81.49 -33.25
CA TYR A 214 14.39 82.28 -33.55
C TYR A 214 14.50 82.48 -35.07
N TYR A 215 14.13 83.68 -35.50
CA TYR A 215 14.56 84.28 -36.76
C TYR A 215 15.95 84.89 -36.59
#